data_AF-Q81A35-F1
#
_entry.id   AF-Q81A35-F1
#
_cell.length_a   1.000
_cell.length_b   1.000
_cell.length_c   1.000
_cell.angle_alpha   90.00
_cell.angle_beta   90.00
_cell.angle_gamma   90.00
#
_symmetry.space_group_name_H-M   'P 1'
#
loop_
_entity.id
_entity.type
_entity.pdbx_description
1 polymer ?
#
loop_
_entity_poly.entity_id
_entity_poly.type
_entity_poly.pdbx_seq_one_letter_code
_entity_poly.pdbx_strand_id
1 'polypeptide(L)'
;MKRLRIVDAKPFSIEVSYFKKDIIPYLNEEIALSSVYSYFIEDLRLNIGFADKVISCEKVNKENAQLLELNEGDPALLIENTVYLVNGTIFELSQSMFHYEKAKLLNRINFK
;
A
#
# COMPACT_ATOMS: atom_id res chain seq x y z
N MET A 1 1.85 -10.19 0.96
CA MET A 1 1.70 -9.63 2.32
C MET A 1 0.34 -8.94 2.40
N LYS A 2 -0.42 -9.13 3.49
CA LYS A 2 -1.69 -8.43 3.75
C LYS A 2 -1.61 -7.78 5.13
N ARG A 3 -1.90 -6.49 5.25
CA ARG A 3 -1.81 -5.72 6.51
C ARG A 3 -3.08 -4.91 6.74
N LEU A 4 -3.51 -4.85 8.00
CA LEU A 4 -4.48 -3.88 8.48
C LEU A 4 -3.71 -2.79 9.23
N ARG A 5 -3.80 -1.55 8.77
CA ARG A 5 -3.19 -0.40 9.45
C ARG A 5 -4.19 0.21 10.43
N ILE A 6 -3.75 0.39 11.66
CA ILE A 6 -4.51 1.02 12.74
C ILE A 6 -3.84 2.37 13.07
N VAL A 7 -4.63 3.43 13.14
CA VAL A 7 -4.21 4.78 13.55
C VAL A 7 -5.18 5.26 14.62
N ASP A 8 -4.66 5.76 15.74
CA ASP A 8 -5.46 6.19 16.89
C ASP A 8 -6.48 5.13 17.35
N ALA A 9 -6.02 3.88 17.44
CA ALA A 9 -6.80 2.69 17.79
C ALA A 9 -8.00 2.39 16.86
N LYS A 10 -8.06 2.97 15.66
CA LYS A 10 -9.10 2.71 14.66
C LYS A 10 -8.52 2.16 13.35
N PRO A 11 -9.23 1.25 12.66
CA PRO A 11 -8.83 0.82 11.32
C PRO A 11 -8.73 2.00 10.35
N PHE A 12 -7.62 2.07 9.62
CA PHE A 12 -7.34 3.14 8.67
C PHE A 12 -7.30 2.64 7.23
N SER A 13 -6.62 1.52 6.98
CA SER A 13 -6.48 0.95 5.63
C SER A 13 -6.16 -0.53 5.65
N ILE A 14 -6.56 -1.23 4.59
CA ILE A 14 -6.12 -2.59 4.26
C ILE A 14 -5.14 -2.49 3.10
N GLU A 15 -3.97 -3.08 3.25
CA GLU A 15 -2.94 -3.11 2.22
C GLU A 15 -2.65 -4.55 1.82
N VAL A 16 -2.61 -4.83 0.53
CA VAL A 16 -2.15 -6.10 -0.05
C VAL A 16 -1.00 -5.79 -0.99
N SER A 17 0.17 -6.35 -0.69
CA SER A 17 1.40 -6.11 -1.47
C SER A 17 2.02 -7.44 -1.90
N TYR A 18 2.37 -7.50 -3.17
CA TYR A 18 3.04 -8.61 -3.84
C TYR A 18 4.44 -8.16 -4.23
N PHE A 19 5.43 -9.02 -3.94
CA PHE A 19 6.83 -8.72 -4.22
C PHE A 19 7.41 -9.81 -5.11
N LYS A 20 8.28 -9.43 -6.04
CA LYS A 20 9.01 -10.39 -6.86
C LYS A 20 10.02 -11.14 -5.99
N LYS A 21 9.79 -12.43 -5.76
CA LYS A 21 10.60 -13.26 -4.84
C LYS A 21 12.08 -13.29 -5.19
N ASP A 22 12.42 -13.24 -6.47
CA ASP A 22 13.82 -13.21 -6.92
C ASP A 22 14.56 -11.93 -6.49
N ILE A 23 13.82 -10.84 -6.22
CA ILE A 23 14.35 -9.55 -5.79
C ILE A 23 14.21 -9.38 -4.28
N ILE A 24 13.07 -9.81 -3.71
CA ILE A 24 12.79 -9.82 -2.28
C ILE A 24 12.77 -11.29 -1.80
N PRO A 25 13.94 -11.89 -1.53
CA PRO A 25 14.04 -13.33 -1.26
C PRO A 25 13.43 -13.72 0.08
N TYR A 26 13.42 -12.78 1.03
CA TYR A 26 12.96 -13.01 2.39
C TYR A 26 12.18 -11.81 2.92
N LEU A 27 11.08 -12.11 3.59
CA LEU A 27 10.25 -11.16 4.33
C LEU A 27 9.64 -11.93 5.50
N ASN A 28 10.01 -11.59 6.74
CA ASN A 28 9.40 -12.17 7.93
C ASN A 28 8.41 -11.18 8.58
N GLU A 29 7.78 -11.64 9.65
CA GLU A 29 6.80 -10.84 10.39
C GLU A 29 7.41 -9.56 10.98
N GLU A 30 8.61 -9.64 11.54
CA GLU A 30 9.32 -8.47 12.11
C GLU A 30 9.56 -7.37 11.06
N ILE A 31 10.04 -7.75 9.87
CA ILE A 31 10.22 -6.82 8.75
C ILE A 31 8.85 -6.28 8.28
N ALA A 32 7.83 -7.15 8.20
CA ALA A 32 6.49 -6.75 7.73
C ALA A 32 5.77 -5.78 8.69
N LEU A 33 6.02 -5.89 9.99
CA LEU A 33 5.51 -5.00 11.04
C LEU A 33 6.26 -3.67 11.10
N SER A 34 7.46 -3.60 10.54
CA SER A 34 8.26 -2.38 10.44
C SER A 34 8.10 -1.71 9.07
N SER A 35 8.98 -0.74 8.78
CA SER A 35 9.05 -0.09 7.47
C SER A 35 9.72 -1.04 6.46
N VAL A 36 8.91 -1.81 5.72
CA VAL A 36 9.40 -2.71 4.67
C VAL A 36 10.28 -1.99 3.63
N TYR A 37 10.03 -0.72 3.37
CA TYR A 37 10.85 0.09 2.47
C TYR A 37 12.24 0.38 3.02
N SER A 38 12.37 0.55 4.35
CA SER A 38 13.69 0.68 4.98
C SER A 38 14.50 -0.59 4.75
N TYR A 39 13.90 -1.77 4.94
CA TYR A 39 14.54 -3.04 4.63
C TYR A 39 14.95 -3.16 3.14
N PHE A 40 14.09 -2.75 2.21
CA PHE A 40 14.38 -2.79 0.77
C PHE A 40 15.59 -1.91 0.39
N ILE A 41 15.70 -0.72 1.00
CA ILE A 41 16.74 0.26 0.66
C ILE A 41 18.04 0.00 1.43
N GLU A 42 17.94 -0.25 2.73
CA GLU A 42 19.09 -0.30 3.64
C GLU A 42 19.75 -1.68 3.64
N ASP A 43 18.95 -2.75 3.75
CA ASP A 43 19.47 -4.12 3.82
C ASP A 43 19.65 -4.74 2.44
N LEU A 44 18.62 -4.68 1.58
CA LEU A 44 18.68 -5.25 0.23
C LEU A 44 19.36 -4.35 -0.81
N ARG A 45 19.66 -3.09 -0.44
CA ARG A 45 20.34 -2.12 -1.31
C ARG A 45 19.64 -1.92 -2.67
N LEU A 46 18.30 -1.99 -2.68
CA LEU A 46 17.54 -1.81 -3.91
C LEU A 46 17.56 -0.34 -4.34
N ASN A 47 17.91 -0.13 -5.61
CA ASN A 47 17.79 1.16 -6.26
C ASN A 47 16.37 1.32 -6.82
N ILE A 48 15.46 1.81 -5.97
CA ILE A 48 14.06 2.11 -6.34
C ILE A 48 14.06 3.34 -7.24
N GLY A 49 13.40 3.23 -8.41
CA GLY A 49 13.36 4.27 -9.42
C GLY A 49 12.10 5.13 -9.33
N PHE A 50 10.98 4.58 -9.75
CA PHE A 50 9.69 5.29 -9.81
C PHE A 50 8.53 4.34 -9.51
N ALA A 51 7.34 4.90 -9.33
CA ALA A 51 6.12 4.14 -9.17
C ALA A 51 4.98 4.77 -9.97
N ASP A 52 4.22 3.94 -10.67
CA ASP A 52 2.93 4.32 -11.21
C ASP A 52 1.91 4.20 -10.08
N LYS A 53 1.11 5.25 -9.87
CA LYS A 53 0.06 5.29 -8.87
C LYS A 53 -1.28 5.53 -9.54
N VAL A 54 -2.20 4.58 -9.41
CA VAL A 54 -3.59 4.71 -9.85
C VAL A 54 -4.46 4.92 -8.63
N ILE A 55 -5.34 5.92 -8.71
CA ILE A 55 -6.21 6.32 -7.60
C ILE A 55 -7.64 6.24 -8.09
N SER A 56 -8.46 5.46 -7.39
CA SER A 56 -9.85 5.20 -7.74
C SER A 56 -10.70 5.08 -6.48
N CYS A 57 -12.02 4.91 -6.66
CA CYS A 57 -12.94 4.65 -5.56
C CYS A 57 -13.74 3.39 -5.88
N GLU A 58 -13.98 2.57 -4.87
CA GLU A 58 -14.81 1.37 -5.00
C GLU A 58 -15.73 1.19 -3.80
N LYS A 59 -16.72 0.30 -3.93
CA LYS A 59 -17.56 -0.12 -2.82
C LYS A 59 -16.85 -1.21 -2.03
N VAL A 60 -16.84 -1.12 -0.71
CA VAL A 60 -16.25 -2.17 0.14
C VAL A 60 -17.12 -3.42 0.11
N ASN A 61 -16.47 -4.58 -0.06
CA ASN A 61 -17.12 -5.87 0.11
C ASN A 61 -17.27 -6.22 1.60
N LYS A 62 -18.02 -7.28 1.89
CA LYS A 62 -18.28 -7.73 3.26
C LYS A 62 -17.02 -7.97 4.11
N GLU A 63 -15.99 -8.60 3.57
CA GLU A 63 -14.76 -8.92 4.31
C GLU A 63 -14.00 -7.64 4.70
N ASN A 64 -13.80 -6.75 3.73
CA ASN A 64 -13.10 -5.49 3.95
C ASN A 64 -13.90 -4.53 4.84
N ALA A 65 -15.23 -4.56 4.74
CA ALA A 65 -16.12 -3.79 5.61
C ALA A 65 -15.93 -4.18 7.09
N GLN A 66 -15.87 -5.48 7.39
CA GLN A 66 -15.61 -5.98 8.75
C GLN A 66 -14.24 -5.51 9.29
N LEU A 67 -13.20 -5.59 8.47
CA LEU A 67 -11.85 -5.18 8.85
C LEU A 67 -11.70 -3.67 9.05
N LEU A 68 -12.44 -2.87 8.27
CA LEU A 68 -12.39 -1.41 8.33
C LEU A 68 -13.41 -0.79 9.28
N GLU A 69 -14.27 -1.60 9.91
CA GLU A 69 -15.40 -1.14 10.71
C GLU A 69 -16.36 -0.23 9.91
N LEU A 70 -16.65 -0.66 8.67
CA LEU A 70 -17.57 -0.01 7.73
C LEU A 70 -18.78 -0.90 7.43
N ASN A 71 -19.78 -0.37 6.73
CA ASN A 71 -20.86 -1.18 6.19
C ASN A 71 -20.48 -1.72 4.81
N GLU A 72 -20.98 -2.91 4.47
CA GLU A 72 -20.87 -3.42 3.10
C GLU A 72 -21.53 -2.45 2.11
N GLY A 73 -20.82 -2.09 1.04
CA GLY A 73 -21.28 -1.13 0.05
C GLY A 73 -20.87 0.32 0.31
N ASP A 74 -20.31 0.65 1.48
CA ASP A 74 -19.73 1.98 1.74
C ASP A 74 -18.57 2.26 0.77
N PRO A 75 -18.30 3.53 0.44
CA PRO A 75 -17.18 3.85 -0.43
C PRO A 75 -15.84 3.64 0.28
N ALA A 76 -14.80 3.34 -0.48
CA ALA A 76 -13.41 3.41 -0.05
C ALA A 76 -12.54 4.05 -1.13
N LEU A 77 -11.48 4.72 -0.70
CA LEU A 77 -10.43 5.19 -1.60
C LEU A 77 -9.47 4.04 -1.87
N LEU A 78 -9.24 3.73 -3.14
CA LEU A 78 -8.30 2.71 -3.57
C LEU A 78 -7.06 3.36 -4.18
N ILE A 79 -5.89 2.91 -3.75
CA ILE A 79 -4.61 3.29 -4.33
C ILE A 79 -3.86 2.03 -4.74
N GLU A 80 -3.59 1.91 -6.03
CA GLU A 80 -2.78 0.85 -6.61
C GLU A 80 -1.42 1.41 -6.99
N ASN A 81 -0.35 0.69 -6.64
CA ASN A 81 1.01 1.04 -7.02
C ASN A 81 1.66 -0.07 -7.82
N THR A 82 2.36 0.30 -8.88
CA THR A 82 3.36 -0.53 -9.55
C THR A 82 4.71 0.13 -9.35
N VAL A 83 5.64 -0.55 -8.67
CA VAL A 83 6.93 0.04 -8.26
C VAL A 83 8.07 -0.60 -9.02
N TYR A 84 8.93 0.26 -9.56
CA TYR A 84 10.02 -0.10 -10.46
C TYR A 84 11.38 0.19 -9.83
N LEU A 85 12.35 -0.66 -10.09
CA LEU A 85 13.76 -0.35 -9.90
C LEU A 85 14.24 0.64 -10.98
N VAL A 86 15.40 1.27 -10.79
CA VAL A 86 15.99 2.21 -11.76
C VAL A 86 16.20 1.63 -13.17
N ASN A 87 16.32 0.31 -13.28
CA ASN A 87 16.45 -0.40 -14.56
C ASN A 87 15.10 -0.74 -15.23
N GLY A 88 13.97 -0.27 -14.67
CA GLY A 88 12.63 -0.53 -15.17
C GLY A 88 12.02 -1.86 -14.75
N THR A 89 12.69 -2.66 -13.91
CA THR A 89 12.11 -3.93 -13.41
C THR A 89 11.06 -3.66 -12.35
N ILE A 90 9.84 -4.18 -12.55
CA ILE A 90 8.79 -4.18 -11.52
C ILE A 90 9.20 -5.17 -10.42
N PHE A 91 9.23 -4.70 -9.17
CA PHE A 91 9.51 -5.55 -8.01
C PHE A 91 8.37 -5.58 -6.99
N GLU A 92 7.46 -4.59 -6.99
CA GLU A 92 6.29 -4.54 -6.12
C GLU A 92 5.03 -4.18 -6.93
N LEU A 93 3.95 -4.89 -6.62
CA LEU A 93 2.57 -4.50 -6.92
C LEU A 93 1.82 -4.40 -5.61
N SER A 94 1.15 -3.28 -5.34
CA SER A 94 0.36 -3.12 -4.13
C SER A 94 -0.99 -2.47 -4.37
N GLN A 95 -1.96 -2.87 -3.57
CA GLN A 95 -3.31 -2.30 -3.53
C GLN A 95 -3.63 -1.92 -2.08
N SER A 96 -3.98 -0.67 -1.87
CA SER A 96 -4.33 -0.12 -0.56
C SER A 96 -5.75 0.45 -0.59
N MET A 97 -6.64 -0.14 0.19
CA MET A 97 -8.01 0.32 0.41
C MET A 97 -8.05 1.13 1.70
N PHE A 98 -8.49 2.38 1.62
CA PHE A 98 -8.54 3.30 2.75
C PHE A 98 -9.96 3.60 3.18
N HIS A 99 -10.14 3.75 4.49
CA HIS A 99 -11.38 4.20 5.10
C HIS A 99 -11.75 5.62 4.64
N TYR A 100 -12.89 5.77 3.97
CA TYR A 100 -13.25 7.01 3.25
C TYR A 100 -13.39 8.24 4.16
N GLU A 101 -13.86 8.08 5.39
CA GLU A 101 -13.99 9.19 6.34
C GLU A 101 -12.65 9.69 6.91
N LYS A 102 -11.60 8.87 6.86
CA LYS A 102 -10.33 9.11 7.53
C LYS A 102 -9.24 9.54 6.55
N ALA A 103 -9.26 9.00 5.33
CA ALA A 103 -8.21 9.24 4.36
C ALA A 103 -8.40 10.55 3.60
N LYS A 104 -7.29 11.27 3.42
CA LYS A 104 -7.20 12.46 2.58
C LYS A 104 -5.92 12.39 1.78
N LEU A 105 -6.00 12.70 0.49
CA LEU A 105 -4.84 12.79 -0.38
C LEU A 105 -4.53 14.26 -0.64
N LEU A 106 -3.32 14.68 -0.30
CA LEU A 106 -2.79 15.98 -0.72
C LEU A 106 -1.97 15.79 -1.99
N ASN A 107 -2.38 16.42 -3.09
CA ASN A 107 -1.56 16.54 -4.28
C ASN A 107 -1.23 18.02 -4.52
N ARG A 108 0.05 18.38 -4.39
CA ARG A 108 0.50 19.77 -4.60
C ARG A 108 0.89 19.96 -6.06
N ILE A 109 0.10 20.76 -6.77
CA ILE A 109 0.37 21.13 -8.16
C ILE A 109 1.03 22.52 -8.18
N ASN A 110 2.20 22.62 -8.80
CA ASN A 110 2.86 23.89 -9.09
C ASN A 110 2.67 24.23 -10.57
N PHE A 111 2.36 25.48 -10.89
CA PHE A 111 2.10 25.96 -12.25
C PHE A 111 3.22 26.86 -12.79
N LYS A 112 4.36 26.91 -12.10
CA LYS A 112 5.53 27.72 -12.50
C LYS A 112 6.56 26.84 -13.20
#